data_AF-E2B6E6-F1
#
_entry.id   AF-E2B6E6-F1
#
_cell.length_a   1.000
_cell.length_b   1.000
_cell.length_c   1.000
_cell.angle_alpha   90.00
_cell.angle_beta   90.00
_cell.angle_gamma   90.00
#
_symmetry.space_group_name_H-M   'P 1'
#
loop_
_entity.id
_entity.type
_entity.pdbx_description
1 polymer ?
#
loop_
_entity_poly.entity_id
_entity_poly.type
_entity_poly.pdbx_seq_one_letter_code
_entity_poly.pdbx_strand_id
1 'polypeptide(L)'
;FRVLIKHCFLMGKNTVEAKAWLDKCYGTSVPPNSTIKYWFAEFRRNRTSTNDAPRSGRPNEAVTPENIQKFSEIVLNNRKMKLSELANIIGISKERVGHIIHEYLHMKKLCARWV
;
A
#
# COMPACT_ATOMS: atom_id res chain seq x y z
N PHE A 1 0.54 5.86 -17.43
CA PHE A 1 -0.28 5.44 -18.61
C PHE A 1 -1.78 5.30 -18.37
N ARG A 2 -2.30 4.79 -17.25
CA ARG A 2 -3.76 4.62 -17.04
C ARG A 2 -4.57 5.91 -17.23
N VAL A 3 -4.06 7.04 -16.74
CA VAL A 3 -4.65 8.37 -16.94
C VAL A 3 -4.72 8.74 -18.43
N LEU A 4 -3.66 8.47 -19.19
CA LEU A 4 -3.61 8.73 -20.63
C LEU A 4 -4.56 7.81 -21.40
N ILE A 5 -4.65 6.54 -21.02
CA ILE A 5 -5.62 5.59 -21.60
C ILE A 5 -7.05 6.05 -21.30
N LYS A 6 -7.31 6.53 -20.08
CA LYS A 6 -8.61 7.11 -19.69
C LYS A 6 -8.92 8.35 -20.51
N HIS A 7 -7.94 9.23 -20.73
CA HIS A 7 -8.11 10.39 -21.60
C HIS A 7 -8.49 9.97 -23.02
N CYS A 8 -7.79 9.01 -23.64
CA CYS A 8 -8.15 8.49 -24.96
C CYS A 8 -9.58 7.91 -24.99
N PHE A 9 -9.98 7.19 -23.95
CA PHE A 9 -11.35 6.65 -23.82
C PHE A 9 -12.40 7.77 -23.77
N LEU A 10 -12.17 8.82 -22.96
CA LEU A 10 -13.07 9.96 -22.85
C LEU A 10 -13.14 10.79 -24.14
N MET A 11 -12.04 10.82 -24.91
CA MET A 11 -12.00 11.44 -26.25
C MET A 11 -12.70 10.60 -27.33
N GLY A 12 -13.35 9.49 -26.97
CA GLY A 12 -14.09 8.63 -27.90
C GLY A 12 -13.20 7.79 -28.82
N LYS A 13 -11.88 7.72 -28.57
CA LYS A 13 -10.96 6.93 -29.39
C LYS A 13 -11.18 5.44 -29.17
N ASN A 14 -10.96 4.63 -30.21
CA ASN A 14 -10.89 3.18 -30.04
C ASN A 14 -9.50 2.73 -29.53
N THR A 15 -9.35 1.46 -29.18
CA THR A 15 -8.07 0.94 -28.62
C THR A 15 -6.90 1.02 -29.60
N VAL A 16 -7.16 0.95 -30.91
CA VAL A 16 -6.13 1.01 -31.96
C VAL A 16 -5.61 2.43 -32.11
N GLU A 17 -6.53 3.41 -32.18
CA GLU A 17 -6.21 4.84 -32.21
C GLU A 17 -5.49 5.28 -30.94
N ALA A 18 -5.93 4.78 -29.78
CA ALA A 18 -5.28 5.04 -28.50
C ALA A 18 -3.84 4.50 -28.48
N LYS A 19 -3.61 3.28 -29.00
CA LYS A 19 -2.26 2.71 -29.11
C LYS A 19 -1.38 3.53 -30.04
N ALA A 20 -1.87 3.85 -31.24
CA ALA A 20 -1.11 4.62 -32.22
C ALA A 20 -0.73 6.02 -31.67
N TRP A 21 -1.66 6.67 -30.96
CA TRP A 21 -1.40 7.95 -30.31
C TRP A 21 -0.35 7.81 -29.19
N LEU A 22 -0.47 6.79 -28.34
CA LEU A 22 0.51 6.53 -27.29
C LEU A 22 1.89 6.22 -27.86
N ASP A 23 1.97 5.42 -28.93
CA ASP A 23 3.23 5.08 -29.62
C ASP A 23 3.90 6.30 -30.22
N LYS A 24 3.11 7.18 -30.84
CA LYS A 24 3.61 8.44 -31.38
C LYS A 24 4.18 9.34 -30.28
N CYS A 25 3.58 9.38 -29.10
CA CYS A 25 3.99 10.27 -28.02
C CYS A 25 5.11 9.69 -27.13
N TYR A 26 5.13 8.37 -26.91
CA TYR A 26 5.96 7.73 -25.87
C TYR A 26 6.81 6.55 -26.36
N GLY A 27 6.71 6.17 -27.65
CA GLY A 27 7.57 5.17 -28.28
C GLY A 27 7.59 3.82 -27.55
N THR A 28 8.78 3.38 -27.16
CA THR A 28 9.01 2.06 -26.52
C THR A 28 8.51 1.95 -25.08
N SER A 29 8.17 3.08 -24.43
CA SER A 29 7.67 3.08 -23.05
C SER A 29 6.18 2.75 -22.94
N VAL A 30 5.50 2.55 -24.08
CA VAL A 30 4.05 2.37 -24.14
C VAL A 30 3.65 0.99 -23.63
N PRO A 31 2.57 0.90 -22.82
CA PRO A 31 2.06 -0.39 -22.38
C PRO A 31 1.69 -1.30 -23.55
N PRO A 32 1.78 -2.63 -23.36
CA PRO A 32 1.36 -3.57 -24.38
C PRO A 32 -0.14 -3.42 -24.69
N ASN A 33 -0.54 -3.82 -25.90
CA ASN A 33 -1.92 -3.74 -26.37
C ASN A 33 -2.93 -4.41 -25.41
N SER A 34 -2.53 -5.50 -24.75
CA SER A 34 -3.33 -6.17 -23.74
C SER A 34 -3.70 -5.26 -22.57
N THR A 35 -2.77 -4.43 -22.10
CA THR A 35 -3.00 -3.48 -21.00
C THR A 35 -3.98 -2.38 -21.42
N ILE A 36 -3.85 -1.84 -22.64
CA ILE A 36 -4.77 -0.82 -23.14
C ILE A 36 -6.18 -1.39 -23.27
N LYS A 37 -6.33 -2.57 -23.89
CA LYS A 37 -7.63 -3.25 -24.03
C LYS A 37 -8.28 -3.52 -22.66
N TYR A 38 -7.50 -4.00 -21.70
CA TYR A 38 -7.96 -4.23 -20.33
C TYR A 38 -8.53 -2.94 -19.71
N TRP A 39 -7.77 -1.84 -19.73
CA TRP A 39 -8.22 -0.57 -19.16
C TRP A 39 -9.44 0.01 -19.88
N PHE A 40 -9.51 -0.12 -21.21
CA PHE A 40 -10.70 0.25 -21.97
C PHE A 40 -11.94 -0.56 -21.55
N ALA A 41 -11.80 -1.86 -21.32
CA ALA A 41 -12.89 -2.70 -20.82
C ALA A 41 -13.31 -2.29 -19.39
N GLU A 42 -12.36 -1.98 -18.52
CA GLU A 42 -12.65 -1.49 -17.16
C GLU A 42 -13.37 -0.14 -17.18
N PHE A 43 -12.98 0.79 -18.05
CA PHE A 43 -13.67 2.07 -18.20
C PHE A 43 -15.09 1.92 -18.77
N ARG A 44 -15.31 0.96 -19.69
CA ARG A 44 -16.67 0.59 -20.14
C ARG A 44 -17.53 0.01 -19.01
N ARG A 45 -16.91 -0.63 -18.00
CA ARG A 45 -17.58 -1.10 -16.78
C ARG A 45 -17.78 0.00 -15.73
N ASN A 46 -17.69 1.27 -16.14
CA ASN A 46 -17.85 2.45 -15.27
C ASN A 46 -16.81 2.58 -14.16
N ARG A 47 -15.64 1.92 -14.27
CA ARG A 47 -14.54 2.19 -13.35
C ARG A 47 -14.00 3.60 -13.57
N THR A 48 -14.07 4.46 -12.56
CA THR A 48 -13.57 5.84 -12.68
C THR A 48 -12.15 6.02 -12.14
N SER A 49 -11.72 5.18 -11.21
CA SER A 49 -10.40 5.27 -10.58
C SER A 49 -9.30 4.70 -11.46
N THR A 50 -8.21 5.48 -11.62
CA THR A 50 -6.96 5.05 -12.26
C THR A 50 -5.94 4.49 -11.27
N ASN A 51 -6.22 4.60 -9.97
CA ASN A 51 -5.33 4.12 -8.92
C ASN A 51 -5.31 2.59 -8.86
N ASP A 52 -4.22 2.05 -8.33
CA ASP A 52 -4.16 0.63 -7.98
C ASP A 52 -5.21 0.30 -6.92
N ALA A 53 -5.83 -0.86 -7.08
CA ALA A 53 -6.60 -1.44 -5.99
C ALA A 53 -5.64 -1.81 -4.84
N PRO A 54 -6.14 -1.89 -3.58
CA PRO A 54 -5.36 -2.43 -2.49
C PRO A 54 -4.74 -3.76 -2.91
N ARG A 55 -3.41 -3.84 -2.84
CA ARG A 55 -2.71 -5.08 -3.17
C ARG A 55 -2.87 -6.04 -2.00
N SER A 56 -3.27 -7.27 -2.27
CA SER A 56 -3.15 -8.36 -1.31
C SER A 56 -1.65 -8.62 -1.10
N GLY A 57 -1.10 -8.06 -0.02
CA GLY A 57 0.24 -8.40 0.46
C GLY A 57 0.23 -9.70 1.26
N ARG A 58 1.41 -10.15 1.70
CA ARG A 58 1.49 -11.20 2.72
C ARG A 58 0.69 -10.77 3.95
N PRO A 59 -0.20 -11.62 4.49
CA PRO A 59 -0.93 -11.31 5.72
C PRO A 59 0.05 -10.96 6.83
N ASN A 60 -0.23 -9.88 7.57
CA ASN A 60 0.63 -9.45 8.65
C ASN A 60 0.32 -10.26 9.90
N GLU A 61 0.80 -11.50 9.96
CA GLU A 61 0.55 -12.47 11.06
C GLU A 61 0.87 -11.89 12.46
N ALA A 62 1.82 -10.95 12.54
CA ALA A 62 2.22 -10.29 13.79
C ALA A 62 1.22 -9.22 14.26
N VAL A 63 0.45 -8.62 13.34
CA VAL A 63 -0.47 -7.52 13.63
C VAL A 63 -1.88 -8.08 13.76
N THR A 64 -2.11 -8.78 14.86
CA THR A 64 -3.47 -9.14 15.29
C THR A 64 -3.94 -8.15 16.36
N PRO A 65 -5.25 -7.91 16.50
CA PRO A 65 -5.79 -7.04 17.55
C PRO A 65 -5.31 -7.44 18.96
N GLU A 66 -5.20 -8.74 19.23
CA GLU A 66 -4.75 -9.29 20.52
C GLU A 66 -3.29 -8.93 20.79
N ASN A 67 -2.44 -9.00 19.76
CA ASN A 67 -1.04 -8.60 19.89
C ASN A 67 -0.94 -7.10 20.14
N ILE A 68 -1.68 -6.27 19.38
CA ILE A 68 -1.69 -4.80 19.57
C ILE A 68 -2.11 -4.44 21.00
N GLN A 69 -3.15 -5.09 21.52
CA GLN A 69 -3.60 -4.88 22.90
C GLN A 69 -2.53 -5.25 23.92
N LYS A 70 -1.89 -6.42 23.78
CA LYS A 70 -0.76 -6.83 24.63
C LYS A 70 0.41 -5.84 24.56
N PHE A 71 0.75 -5.34 23.36
CA PHE A 71 1.78 -4.31 23.20
C PHE A 71 1.41 -3.04 23.97
N SER A 72 0.16 -2.58 23.86
CA SER A 72 -0.34 -1.39 24.57
C SER A 72 -0.20 -1.55 26.08
N GLU A 73 -0.66 -2.68 26.64
CA GLU A 73 -0.59 -2.97 28.07
C GLU A 73 0.86 -2.98 28.58
N ILE A 74 1.77 -3.67 27.89
CA ILE A 74 3.17 -3.76 28.31
C ILE A 74 3.88 -2.40 28.25
N VAL A 75 3.67 -1.64 27.17
CA VAL A 75 4.30 -0.31 26.99
C VAL A 75 3.73 0.71 27.98
N LEU A 76 2.43 0.67 28.28
CA LEU A 76 1.82 1.55 29.29
C LEU A 76 2.30 1.23 30.71
N ASN A 77 2.48 -0.05 31.04
CA ASN A 77 3.01 -0.51 32.32
C ASN A 77 4.49 -0.12 32.51
N ASN A 78 5.32 -0.25 31.46
CA ASN A 78 6.72 0.16 31.49
C ASN A 78 7.11 1.01 30.27
N ARG A 79 6.90 2.32 30.38
CA ARG A 79 7.17 3.27 29.29
C ARG A 79 8.65 3.43 28.95
N LYS A 80 9.59 2.84 29.71
CA LYS A 80 11.03 2.89 29.40
C LYS A 80 11.56 1.60 28.76
N MET A 81 10.69 0.62 28.50
CA MET A 81 11.07 -0.69 27.97
C MET A 81 11.80 -0.62 26.61
N LYS A 82 12.77 -1.52 26.41
CA LYS A 82 13.50 -1.65 25.14
C LYS A 82 12.70 -2.49 24.15
N LEU A 83 12.82 -2.16 22.86
CA LEU A 83 12.19 -2.93 21.78
C LEU A 83 12.62 -4.41 21.78
N SER A 84 13.88 -4.70 22.17
CA SER A 84 14.41 -6.06 22.24
C SER A 84 13.74 -6.90 23.34
N GLU A 85 13.45 -6.30 24.49
CA GLU A 85 12.77 -6.99 25.59
C GLU A 85 11.33 -7.31 25.20
N LEU A 86 10.65 -6.33 24.57
CA LEU A 86 9.29 -6.47 24.10
C LEU A 86 9.15 -7.50 22.96
N ALA A 87 10.13 -7.53 22.04
CA ALA A 87 10.25 -8.54 21.00
C ALA A 87 10.37 -9.95 21.58
N ASN A 88 11.20 -10.12 22.62
CA ASN A 88 11.39 -11.42 23.28
C ASN A 88 10.13 -11.88 24.03
N ILE A 89 9.41 -10.98 24.69
CA ILE A 89 8.18 -11.31 25.44
C ILE A 89 7.09 -11.84 24.50
N ILE A 90 6.94 -11.22 23.32
CA ILE A 90 5.84 -11.53 22.40
C ILE A 90 6.27 -12.56 21.33
N GLY A 91 7.58 -12.80 21.16
CA GLY A 91 8.10 -13.73 20.17
C GLY A 91 8.04 -13.19 18.74
N ILE A 92 8.16 -11.86 18.58
CA ILE A 92 8.08 -11.16 17.28
C ILE A 92 9.40 -10.44 17.01
N SER A 93 9.73 -10.23 15.73
CA SER A 93 10.95 -9.47 15.36
C SER A 93 10.91 -8.03 15.88
N LYS A 94 12.09 -7.50 16.23
CA LYS A 94 12.24 -6.13 16.75
C LYS A 94 11.70 -5.07 15.79
N GLU A 95 11.88 -5.29 14.49
CA GLU A 95 11.38 -4.41 13.42
C GLU A 95 9.86 -4.34 13.44
N ARG A 96 9.21 -5.50 13.63
CA ARG A 96 7.75 -5.57 13.72
C ARG A 96 7.20 -4.93 14.98
N VAL A 97 7.87 -5.09 16.12
CA VAL A 97 7.52 -4.36 17.35
C VAL A 97 7.59 -2.86 17.11
N GLY A 98 8.67 -2.35 16.50
CA GLY A 98 8.81 -0.93 16.16
C GLY A 98 7.68 -0.45 15.24
N HIS A 99 7.37 -1.21 14.20
CA HIS A 99 6.26 -0.90 13.31
C HIS A 99 4.91 -0.85 14.04
N ILE A 100 4.64 -1.78 14.97
CA ILE A 100 3.39 -1.80 15.73
C ILE A 100 3.26 -0.55 16.62
N ILE A 101 4.32 -0.21 17.35
CA ILE A 101 4.33 0.94 18.26
C ILE A 101 4.11 2.25 17.49
N HIS A 102 4.75 2.41 16.34
CA HIS A 102 4.70 3.64 15.56
C HIS A 102 3.39 3.77 14.76
N GLU A 103 2.98 2.71 14.06
CA GLU A 103 1.86 2.77 13.11
C GLU A 103 0.50 2.47 13.75
N TYR A 104 0.46 1.64 14.81
CA TYR A 104 -0.81 1.19 15.42
C TYR A 104 -1.04 1.78 16.81
N LEU A 105 0.02 1.96 17.61
CA LEU A 105 -0.09 2.63 18.92
C LEU A 105 0.18 4.14 18.83
N HIS A 106 0.68 4.62 17.69
CA HIS A 106 1.02 6.03 17.46
C HIS A 106 1.98 6.63 18.49
N MET A 107 2.83 5.82 19.10
CA MET A 107 3.77 6.25 20.13
C MET A 107 5.16 6.55 19.54
N LYS A 108 5.87 7.47 20.18
CA LYS A 108 7.27 7.82 19.86
C LYS A 108 8.12 7.76 21.11
N LYS A 109 9.43 7.51 20.93
CA LYS A 109 10.37 7.50 22.05
C LYS A 109 10.95 8.90 22.27
N LEU A 110 10.60 9.54 23.39
CA LEU A 110 11.12 10.83 23.85
C LEU A 110 12.01 10.63 25.08
N CYS A 111 13.30 10.95 25.00
CA CYS A 111 14.25 10.89 26.12
C CYS A 111 14.13 9.59 26.95
N ALA A 112 14.14 8.44 26.24
CA ALA A 112 13.97 7.07 26.75
C ALA A 112 12.54 6.63 27.15
N ARG A 113 11.53 7.49 27.06
CA ARG A 113 10.13 7.17 27.39
C ARG A 113 9.27 7.07 26.11
N TRP A 114 8.40 6.06 26.04
CA TRP A 114 7.34 5.99 25.04
C TRP A 114 6.21 6.96 25.40
N VAL A 115 5.90 7.86 24.47
CA VAL A 115 4.89 8.92 24.60
C VAL A 115 4.00 8.89 23.37
#